data_AF-A0A8H6GDJ8-F1
#
_entry.id   AF-A0A8H6GDJ8-F1
#
_cell.length_a   1.000
_cell.length_b   1.000
_cell.length_c   1.000
_cell.angle_alpha   90.00
_cell.angle_beta   90.00
_cell.angle_gamma   90.00
#
_symmetry.space_group_name_H-M   'P 1'
#
loop_
_entity.id
_entity.type
_entity.pdbx_description
1 polymer ?
#
loop_
_entity_poly.entity_id
_entity_poly.type
_entity_poly.pdbx_seq_one_letter_code
_entity_poly.pdbx_strand_id
1 'polypeptide(L)'
;MGQPGHRFRKRNPPPAALQSGAPATADPVTGSTPGSVQAITVRCDGERARFTPWSVTSVKADHPIFSNFVPPIPRLIEVPLVFHRVGSQSADRADLDNQVITYLHIDSESGFAPPSWQSHIGTVLVARKDQKTLRPQHLEGVWMYCDHILDLFGDGEGAPTHMYRRQAFEEWWKDYCKEQKKLRRGTGGENDPDDWRAVQSPYVT
;
A
#
# COMPACT_ATOMS: atom_id res chain seq x y z
N MET A 1 -13.86 32.24 -19.55
CA MET A 1 -12.62 31.91 -20.27
C MET A 1 -11.88 30.90 -19.41
N GLY A 2 -11.78 29.66 -19.90
CA GLY A 2 -11.11 28.59 -19.18
C GLY A 2 -9.60 28.74 -19.21
N GLN A 3 -8.95 28.36 -18.11
CA GLN A 3 -7.53 28.08 -18.06
C GLN A 3 -7.31 26.68 -17.48
N PRO A 4 -6.23 26.01 -17.90
CA PRO A 4 -6.21 24.58 -18.15
C PRO A 4 -5.64 23.79 -16.97
N GLY A 5 -5.98 22.50 -16.98
CA GLY A 5 -5.79 21.53 -15.91
C GLY A 5 -4.42 21.54 -15.23
N HIS A 6 -4.49 21.32 -13.92
CA HIS A 6 -3.37 21.07 -13.05
C HIS A 6 -2.53 19.91 -13.61
N ARG A 7 -1.38 20.28 -14.21
CA ARG A 7 -0.31 19.33 -14.50
C ARG A 7 0.11 18.69 -13.19
N PHE A 8 0.04 17.36 -13.14
CA PHE A 8 0.76 16.54 -12.18
C PHE A 8 2.15 17.15 -11.95
N ARG A 9 2.40 17.68 -10.74
CA ARG A 9 3.77 17.99 -10.33
C ARG A 9 4.53 16.68 -10.47
N LYS A 10 5.58 16.66 -11.31
CA LYS A 10 6.50 15.53 -11.44
C LYS A 10 7.12 15.27 -10.06
N ARG A 11 6.52 14.40 -9.26
CA ARG A 11 7.17 13.80 -8.11
C ARG A 11 7.84 12.50 -8.57
N ASN A 12 9.02 12.26 -8.04
CA ASN A 12 9.76 11.04 -8.33
C ASN A 12 8.90 9.84 -7.95
N PRO A 13 8.86 8.78 -8.79
CA PRO A 13 8.25 7.53 -8.37
C PRO A 13 8.93 7.05 -7.07
N PRO A 14 8.23 6.29 -6.21
CA PRO A 14 8.90 5.70 -5.05
C PRO A 14 10.14 4.94 -5.53
N PRO A 15 11.24 4.96 -4.75
CA PRO A 15 12.52 4.42 -5.19
C PRO A 15 12.33 3.00 -5.70
N ALA A 16 12.73 2.77 -6.95
CA ALA A 16 12.80 1.42 -7.50
C ALA A 16 13.65 0.56 -6.57
N ALA A 17 13.22 -0.68 -6.32
CA ALA A 17 13.98 -1.60 -5.49
C ALA A 17 15.42 -1.69 -6.04
N LEU A 18 16.38 -1.20 -5.25
CA LEU A 18 17.80 -1.27 -5.59
C LEU A 18 18.19 -2.74 -5.75
N GLN A 19 18.46 -3.16 -6.98
CA GLN A 19 18.99 -4.48 -7.27
C GLN A 19 20.46 -4.53 -6.83
N SER A 20 20.78 -5.43 -5.90
CA SER A 20 22.14 -5.93 -5.69
C SER A 20 22.08 -7.45 -5.65
N GLY A 21 22.87 -8.07 -6.52
CA GLY A 21 22.75 -9.48 -6.88
C GLY A 21 23.35 -10.45 -5.86
N ALA A 22 22.59 -11.51 -5.58
CA ALA A 22 23.02 -12.90 -5.40
C ALA A 22 21.76 -13.79 -5.44
N PRO A 23 21.80 -15.03 -5.96
CA PRO A 23 20.59 -15.82 -6.17
C PRO A 23 20.14 -16.42 -4.84
N ALA A 24 19.08 -15.87 -4.27
CA ALA A 24 18.26 -16.64 -3.34
C ALA A 24 17.31 -17.47 -4.21
N THR A 25 17.54 -18.78 -4.27
CA THR A 25 16.56 -19.77 -4.73
C THR A 25 15.29 -19.58 -3.89
N ALA A 26 14.33 -18.83 -4.43
CA ALA A 26 12.97 -18.83 -3.95
C ALA A 26 12.26 -19.95 -4.70
N ASP A 27 11.91 -21.00 -3.98
CA ASP A 27 11.00 -22.02 -4.50
C ASP A 27 9.70 -21.35 -4.97
N PRO A 28 9.14 -21.77 -6.12
CA PRO A 28 7.86 -21.27 -6.56
C PRO A 28 6.80 -21.79 -5.59
N VAL A 29 6.26 -20.92 -4.73
CA VAL A 29 5.03 -21.22 -3.99
C VAL A 29 3.87 -21.12 -4.98
N THR A 30 3.80 -22.11 -5.86
CA THR A 30 2.62 -22.40 -6.69
C THR A 30 1.84 -23.48 -5.96
N GLY A 31 1.14 -23.06 -4.91
CA GLY A 31 0.38 -23.96 -4.06
C GLY A 31 -0.50 -23.16 -3.13
N SER A 32 -1.66 -22.73 -3.62
CA SER A 32 -2.76 -22.27 -2.79
C SER A 32 -3.11 -23.42 -1.85
N THR A 33 -2.54 -23.41 -0.65
CA THR A 33 -2.93 -24.38 0.37
C THR A 33 -4.38 -24.06 0.71
N PRO A 34 -5.31 -25.03 0.65
CA PRO A 34 -6.69 -24.79 1.06
C PRO A 34 -6.70 -24.16 2.47
N GLY A 35 -7.22 -22.94 2.59
CA GLY A 35 -7.26 -22.20 3.85
C GLY A 35 -6.14 -21.17 4.07
N SER A 36 -5.25 -20.93 3.11
CA SER A 36 -4.30 -19.81 3.14
C SER A 36 -4.75 -18.64 2.24
N VAL A 37 -4.70 -17.43 2.78
CA VAL A 37 -5.04 -16.17 2.11
C VAL A 37 -3.75 -15.38 1.87
N GLN A 38 -3.60 -14.84 0.66
CA GLN A 38 -2.45 -13.99 0.33
C GLN A 38 -2.51 -12.66 1.10
N ALA A 39 -1.38 -12.30 1.72
CA ALA A 39 -1.17 -11.06 2.43
C ALA A 39 0.16 -10.43 2.00
N ILE A 40 0.44 -9.22 2.47
CA ILE A 40 1.68 -8.50 2.21
C ILE A 40 2.33 -8.15 3.53
N THR A 41 3.60 -8.50 3.69
CA THR A 41 4.44 -7.99 4.78
C THR A 41 4.99 -6.64 4.36
N VAL A 42 4.70 -5.57 5.12
CA VAL A 42 5.22 -4.21 4.94
C VAL A 42 6.23 -3.94 6.04
N ARG A 43 7.51 -3.86 5.66
CA ARG A 43 8.63 -3.76 6.60
C ARG A 43 8.82 -2.34 7.11
N CYS A 44 9.17 -2.21 8.39
CA CYS A 44 9.63 -0.94 8.97
C CYS A 44 11.05 -0.58 8.50
N ASP A 45 11.47 0.65 8.75
CA ASP A 45 12.69 1.22 8.18
C ASP A 45 13.98 0.44 8.56
N GLY A 46 14.08 -0.07 9.79
CA GLY A 46 15.23 -0.88 10.21
C GLY A 46 15.37 -2.20 9.43
N GLU A 47 14.25 -2.80 9.03
CA GLU A 47 14.26 -4.03 8.21
C GLU A 47 14.51 -3.73 6.72
N ARG A 48 14.14 -2.54 6.24
CA ARG A 48 14.33 -2.11 4.83
C ARG A 48 15.79 -1.97 4.43
N ALA A 49 16.70 -1.77 5.39
CA ALA A 49 18.13 -1.79 5.12
C ALA A 49 18.63 -3.14 4.59
N ARG A 50 17.90 -4.24 4.84
CA ARG A 50 18.31 -5.61 4.53
C ARG A 50 17.36 -6.34 3.58
N PHE A 51 16.12 -5.87 3.48
CA PHE A 51 15.06 -6.55 2.75
C PHE A 51 14.28 -5.56 1.88
N THR A 52 13.54 -6.08 0.91
CA THR A 52 12.61 -5.26 0.12
C THR A 52 11.57 -4.57 1.03
N PRO A 53 11.06 -3.37 0.69
CA PRO A 53 10.09 -2.66 1.53
C PRO A 53 8.82 -3.45 1.84
N TRP A 54 8.42 -4.33 0.92
CA TRP A 54 7.35 -5.29 1.14
C TRP A 54 7.61 -6.61 0.41
N SER A 55 6.91 -7.66 0.83
CA SER A 55 6.91 -8.97 0.17
C SER A 55 5.57 -9.67 0.32
N VAL A 56 5.20 -10.48 -0.68
CA VAL A 56 4.02 -11.34 -0.62
C VAL A 56 4.25 -12.44 0.42
N THR A 57 3.21 -12.73 1.20
CA THR A 57 3.17 -13.81 2.20
C THR A 57 1.78 -14.46 2.20
N SER A 58 1.58 -15.47 3.04
CA SER A 58 0.27 -16.09 3.24
C SER A 58 -0.06 -16.17 4.73
N VAL A 59 -1.32 -15.93 5.08
CA VAL A 59 -1.88 -16.11 6.42
C VAL A 59 -3.01 -17.11 6.37
N LYS A 60 -3.32 -17.79 7.49
CA LYS A 60 -4.48 -18.68 7.55
C LYS A 60 -5.79 -17.88 7.48
N ALA A 61 -6.84 -18.46 6.93
CA ALA A 61 -8.16 -17.82 6.82
C ALA A 61 -8.80 -17.46 8.18
N ASP A 62 -8.41 -18.14 9.26
CA ASP A 62 -8.81 -17.86 10.64
C ASP A 62 -7.88 -16.88 11.37
N HIS A 63 -6.90 -16.30 10.68
CA HIS A 63 -5.96 -15.38 11.28
C HIS A 63 -6.67 -14.13 11.85
N PRO A 64 -6.32 -13.65 13.06
CA PRO A 64 -7.03 -12.56 13.75
C PRO A 64 -7.05 -11.23 12.96
N ILE A 65 -6.15 -11.05 12.00
CA ILE A 65 -6.13 -9.87 11.10
C ILE A 65 -7.49 -9.59 10.46
N PHE A 66 -8.27 -10.62 10.10
CA PHE A 66 -9.56 -10.44 9.42
C PHE A 66 -10.66 -9.90 10.34
N SER A 67 -10.46 -9.92 11.65
CA SER A 67 -11.36 -9.29 12.63
C SER A 67 -11.06 -7.80 12.84
N ASN A 68 -9.95 -7.29 12.32
CA ASN A 68 -9.56 -5.89 12.51
C ASN A 68 -10.44 -4.93 11.71
N PHE A 69 -10.44 -3.66 12.13
CA PHE A 69 -11.15 -2.59 11.44
C PHE A 69 -10.41 -2.15 10.19
N VAL A 70 -11.18 -1.69 9.19
CA VAL A 70 -10.63 -1.03 8.00
C VAL A 70 -10.40 0.45 8.35
N PRO A 71 -9.20 1.02 8.10
CA PRO A 71 -8.89 2.41 8.43
C PRO A 71 -9.77 3.43 7.66
N PRO A 72 -9.81 4.70 8.10
CA PRO A 72 -10.78 5.69 7.60
C PRO A 72 -10.79 5.86 6.08
N ILE A 73 -9.64 6.20 5.47
CA ILE A 73 -9.56 6.42 4.02
C ILE A 73 -9.83 5.13 3.23
N PRO A 74 -9.15 3.99 3.46
CA PRO A 74 -9.47 2.73 2.78
C PRO A 74 -10.96 2.36 2.86
N ARG A 75 -11.61 2.58 4.01
CA ARG A 75 -13.05 2.34 4.17
C ARG A 75 -13.90 3.26 3.28
N LEU A 76 -13.59 4.55 3.23
CA LEU A 76 -14.35 5.55 2.45
C LEU A 76 -14.23 5.32 0.94
N ILE A 77 -13.12 4.76 0.46
CA ILE A 77 -12.94 4.37 -0.95
C ILE A 77 -13.36 2.93 -1.24
N GLU A 78 -13.98 2.24 -0.28
CA GLU A 78 -14.45 0.85 -0.38
C GLU A 78 -13.34 -0.19 -0.65
N VAL A 79 -12.14 0.07 -0.15
CA VAL A 79 -10.99 -0.82 -0.26
C VAL A 79 -10.75 -1.49 1.09
N PRO A 80 -11.08 -2.79 1.25
CA PRO A 80 -11.20 -3.43 2.55
C PRO A 80 -9.84 -3.90 3.11
N LEU A 81 -8.87 -3.01 3.32
CA LEU A 81 -7.56 -3.37 3.88
C LEU A 81 -7.62 -3.52 5.41
N VAL A 82 -6.99 -4.57 5.92
CA VAL A 82 -6.82 -4.86 7.35
C VAL A 82 -5.36 -5.11 7.68
N PHE A 83 -4.97 -4.77 8.90
CA PHE A 83 -3.56 -4.60 9.31
C PHE A 83 -3.29 -5.33 10.62
N HIS A 84 -2.15 -6.01 10.73
CA HIS A 84 -1.71 -6.69 11.95
C HIS A 84 -0.22 -6.47 12.18
N ARG A 85 0.15 -5.86 13.32
CA ARG A 85 1.56 -5.68 13.70
C ARG A 85 2.18 -7.03 14.04
N VAL A 86 3.37 -7.30 13.51
CA VAL A 86 4.10 -8.56 13.74
C VAL A 86 4.88 -8.55 15.06
N GLY A 87 5.14 -7.35 15.61
CA GLY A 87 5.86 -7.19 16.89
C GLY A 87 7.36 -7.01 16.75
N SER A 88 7.83 -6.38 15.66
CA SER A 88 9.25 -6.04 15.45
C SER A 88 9.86 -5.32 16.66
N GLN A 89 11.12 -5.65 16.95
CA GLN A 89 11.89 -5.05 18.04
C GLN A 89 13.12 -4.36 17.46
N SER A 90 13.43 -3.17 17.93
CA SER A 90 14.72 -2.52 17.69
C SER A 90 15.16 -1.73 18.93
N ALA A 91 16.48 -1.59 19.09
CA ALA A 91 17.07 -0.73 20.10
C ALA A 91 16.88 0.76 19.76
N ASP A 92 16.85 1.11 18.47
CA ASP A 92 16.47 2.45 18.01
C ASP A 92 14.98 2.44 17.64
N ARG A 93 14.20 3.36 18.22
CA ARG A 93 12.76 3.44 17.95
C ARG A 93 12.48 3.93 16.54
N ALA A 94 13.37 4.71 15.93
CA ALA A 94 13.21 5.19 14.56
C ALA A 94 13.22 4.03 13.55
N ASP A 95 13.94 2.95 13.83
CA ASP A 95 13.93 1.74 13.00
C ASP A 95 12.55 1.09 12.88
N LEU A 96 11.66 1.36 13.85
CA LEU A 96 10.30 0.84 13.86
C LEU A 96 9.33 1.74 13.09
N ASP A 97 9.77 2.86 12.52
CA ASP A 97 8.91 3.70 11.71
C ASP A 97 8.51 2.98 10.41
N ASN A 98 7.25 3.19 10.00
CA ASN A 98 6.67 2.55 8.84
C ASN A 98 5.71 3.51 8.15
N GLN A 99 6.27 4.48 7.43
CA GLN A 99 5.52 5.58 6.82
C GLN A 99 4.38 5.11 5.89
N VAL A 100 4.57 3.99 5.19
CA VAL A 100 3.53 3.38 4.35
C VAL A 100 2.28 3.09 5.19
N ILE A 101 2.47 2.48 6.36
CA ILE A 101 1.37 2.15 7.27
C ILE A 101 0.80 3.39 7.93
N THR A 102 1.63 4.37 8.29
CA THR A 102 1.17 5.68 8.79
C THR A 102 0.19 6.31 7.81
N TYR A 103 0.55 6.38 6.53
CA TYR A 103 -0.27 7.04 5.51
C TYR A 103 -1.59 6.28 5.25
N LEU A 104 -1.56 4.96 5.30
CA LEU A 104 -2.76 4.13 5.17
C LEU A 104 -3.74 4.28 6.36
N HIS A 105 -3.30 4.86 7.48
CA HIS A 105 -4.10 5.07 8.68
C HIS A 105 -4.52 6.53 8.92
N ILE A 106 -4.25 7.44 7.97
CA ILE A 106 -4.62 8.85 8.14
C ILE A 106 -6.12 9.00 8.37
N ASP A 107 -6.45 9.92 9.26
CA ASP A 107 -7.81 10.35 9.51
C ASP A 107 -8.30 11.28 8.39
N SER A 108 -9.58 11.14 8.03
CA SER A 108 -10.18 11.87 6.90
C SER A 108 -10.44 13.35 7.20
N GLU A 109 -10.45 13.77 8.46
CA GLU A 109 -10.71 15.17 8.82
C GLU A 109 -9.40 15.93 9.04
N SER A 110 -8.47 15.30 9.74
CA SER A 110 -7.22 15.93 10.17
C SER A 110 -6.02 15.65 9.28
N GLY A 111 -6.06 14.58 8.47
CA GLY A 111 -4.92 14.11 7.69
C GLY A 111 -3.85 13.42 8.52
N PHE A 112 -3.98 13.34 9.85
CA PHE A 112 -3.02 12.66 10.70
C PHE A 112 -3.45 11.22 10.97
N ALA A 113 -2.49 10.29 11.00
CA ALA A 113 -2.75 8.98 11.58
C ALA A 113 -3.05 9.14 13.08
N PRO A 114 -3.88 8.29 13.69
CA PRO A 114 -4.07 8.28 15.14
C PRO A 114 -2.74 7.93 15.85
N PRO A 115 -2.50 8.36 17.11
CA PRO A 115 -1.19 8.26 17.76
C PRO A 115 -0.55 6.86 17.73
N SER A 116 -1.35 5.80 17.85
CA SER A 116 -0.83 4.42 17.78
C SER A 116 -0.24 4.04 16.42
N TRP A 117 -0.59 4.75 15.35
CA TRP A 117 -0.16 4.51 13.97
C TRP A 117 0.67 5.68 13.40
N GLN A 118 1.18 6.59 14.23
CA GLN A 118 2.02 7.70 13.76
C GLN A 118 3.49 7.30 13.60
N SER A 119 4.06 6.66 14.62
CA SER A 119 5.47 6.25 14.67
C SER A 119 5.64 4.93 15.42
N HIS A 120 6.82 4.33 15.30
CA HIS A 120 7.23 3.12 16.02
C HIS A 120 6.26 1.94 15.83
N ILE A 121 5.75 1.78 14.61
CA ILE A 121 4.70 0.83 14.25
C ILE A 121 5.24 -0.60 14.14
N GLY A 122 6.49 -0.74 13.69
CA GLY A 122 7.13 -2.00 13.32
C GLY A 122 6.64 -2.54 11.97
N THR A 123 7.03 -3.78 11.67
CA THR A 123 6.57 -4.51 10.49
C THR A 123 5.12 -4.95 10.64
N VAL A 124 4.36 -4.83 9.55
CA VAL A 124 2.91 -5.04 9.53
C VAL A 124 2.52 -6.01 8.42
N LEU A 125 1.66 -6.96 8.74
CA LEU A 125 0.92 -7.76 7.76
C LEU A 125 -0.29 -6.97 7.29
N VAL A 126 -0.51 -6.95 5.98
CA VAL A 126 -1.67 -6.33 5.33
C VAL A 126 -2.40 -7.37 4.50
N ALA A 127 -3.70 -7.47 4.68
CA ALA A 127 -4.56 -8.37 3.90
C ALA A 127 -5.86 -7.66 3.51
N ARG A 128 -6.64 -8.27 2.62
CA ARG A 128 -8.02 -7.84 2.42
C ARG A 128 -8.95 -8.50 3.42
N LYS A 129 -9.88 -7.73 4.00
CA LYS A 129 -10.86 -8.20 4.98
C LYS A 129 -11.78 -9.27 4.42
N ASP A 130 -12.10 -9.19 3.13
CA ASP A 130 -12.91 -10.17 2.41
C ASP A 130 -12.13 -11.44 2.00
N GLN A 131 -10.89 -11.59 2.48
CA GLN A 131 -10.01 -12.74 2.23
C GLN A 131 -9.66 -12.97 0.75
N LYS A 132 -9.94 -12.01 -0.13
CA LYS A 132 -9.48 -12.06 -1.52
C LYS A 132 -8.00 -11.71 -1.60
N THR A 133 -7.37 -12.10 -2.70
CA THR A 133 -5.95 -11.83 -2.98
C THR A 133 -5.64 -10.33 -2.95
N LEU A 134 -4.59 -9.96 -2.22
CA LEU A 134 -4.00 -8.62 -2.20
C LEU A 134 -2.63 -8.65 -2.86
N ARG A 135 -2.49 -8.01 -4.03
CA ARG A 135 -1.20 -7.90 -4.72
C ARG A 135 -0.42 -6.66 -4.28
N PRO A 136 0.92 -6.66 -4.37
CA PRO A 136 1.76 -5.50 -4.00
C PRO A 136 1.32 -4.18 -4.64
N GLN A 137 0.94 -4.20 -5.91
CA GLN A 137 0.51 -3.02 -6.65
C GLN A 137 -0.82 -2.46 -6.13
N HIS A 138 -1.71 -3.33 -5.63
CA HIS A 138 -2.98 -2.94 -5.00
C HIS A 138 -2.73 -2.16 -3.71
N LEU A 139 -1.78 -2.63 -2.89
CA LEU A 139 -1.35 -1.91 -1.70
C LEU A 139 -0.67 -0.58 -2.05
N GLU A 140 0.27 -0.60 -3.01
CA GLU A 140 0.99 0.60 -3.44
C GLU A 140 0.03 1.69 -3.91
N GLY A 141 -0.95 1.36 -4.77
CA GLY A 141 -1.86 2.41 -5.25
C GLY A 141 -2.79 2.95 -4.16
N VAL A 142 -3.16 2.18 -3.12
CA VAL A 142 -3.91 2.75 -1.98
C VAL A 142 -3.01 3.64 -1.12
N TRP A 143 -1.76 3.24 -0.90
CA TRP A 143 -0.77 4.06 -0.18
C TRP A 143 -0.53 5.38 -0.91
N MET A 144 -0.27 5.33 -2.22
CA MET A 144 -0.03 6.50 -3.04
C MET A 144 -1.28 7.37 -3.22
N TYR A 145 -2.49 6.81 -3.11
CA TYR A 145 -3.71 7.60 -3.01
C TYR A 145 -3.80 8.37 -1.69
N CYS A 146 -3.40 7.75 -0.58
CA CYS A 146 -3.34 8.43 0.72
C CYS A 146 -2.26 9.52 0.73
N ASP A 147 -1.09 9.27 0.12
CA ASP A 147 -0.06 10.30 -0.12
C ASP A 147 -0.60 11.48 -0.92
N HIS A 148 -1.37 11.21 -1.99
CA HIS A 148 -2.01 12.25 -2.78
C HIS A 148 -3.06 13.05 -1.96
N ILE A 149 -3.81 12.40 -1.07
CA ILE A 149 -4.73 13.09 -0.15
C ILE A 149 -3.96 14.02 0.80
N LEU A 150 -2.81 13.59 1.33
CA LEU A 150 -1.96 14.41 2.20
C LEU A 150 -1.41 15.65 1.49
N ASP A 151 -1.09 15.53 0.20
CA ASP A 151 -0.70 16.69 -0.60
C ASP A 151 -1.79 17.76 -0.65
N LEU A 152 -3.05 17.34 -0.82
CA LEU A 152 -4.19 18.26 -0.85
C LEU A 152 -4.44 18.92 0.51
N PHE A 153 -4.18 18.23 1.63
CA PHE A 153 -4.16 18.86 2.95
C PHE A 153 -3.09 19.97 3.04
N GLY A 154 -1.92 19.75 2.43
CA GLY A 154 -0.83 20.72 2.37
C GLY A 154 -1.13 21.98 1.57
N ASP A 155 -2.13 21.95 0.68
CA ASP A 155 -2.57 23.10 -0.13
C ASP A 155 -3.45 24.09 0.68
N GLY A 156 -3.87 23.72 1.90
CA GLY A 156 -4.52 24.63 2.85
C GLY A 156 -6.04 24.79 2.69
N GLU A 157 -6.67 23.98 1.83
CA GLU A 157 -8.13 24.00 1.60
C GLU A 157 -8.93 23.16 2.60
N GLY A 158 -8.25 22.55 3.58
CA GLY A 158 -8.85 21.62 4.54
C GLY A 158 -8.96 20.20 3.97
N ALA A 159 -9.88 19.39 4.54
CA ALA A 159 -10.03 18.00 4.16
C ALA A 159 -10.56 17.84 2.71
N PRO A 160 -9.86 17.11 1.82
CA PRO A 160 -10.28 16.90 0.43
C PRO A 160 -11.43 15.89 0.31
N THR A 161 -12.61 16.21 0.86
CA THR A 161 -13.77 15.32 0.94
C THR A 161 -14.25 14.75 -0.40
N HIS A 162 -14.01 15.47 -1.51
CA HIS A 162 -14.33 15.01 -2.87
C HIS A 162 -13.55 13.74 -3.31
N MET A 163 -12.45 13.44 -2.62
CA MET A 163 -11.60 12.25 -2.81
C MET A 163 -12.10 11.04 -2.00
N TYR A 164 -12.99 11.21 -1.03
CA TYR A 164 -13.39 10.14 -0.10
C TYR A 164 -14.52 9.28 -0.65
N ARG A 165 -14.33 8.75 -1.85
CA ARG A 165 -15.29 7.89 -2.53
C ARG A 165 -14.59 7.01 -3.55
N ARG A 166 -15.15 5.81 -3.73
CA ARG A 166 -14.64 4.81 -4.67
C ARG A 166 -14.42 5.35 -6.09
N GLN A 167 -15.36 6.12 -6.62
CA GLN A 167 -15.24 6.69 -7.98
C GLN A 167 -13.98 7.54 -8.14
N ALA A 168 -13.68 8.42 -7.17
CA ALA A 168 -12.51 9.28 -7.22
C ALA A 168 -11.21 8.47 -7.16
N PHE A 169 -11.18 7.43 -6.32
CA PHE A 169 -10.06 6.48 -6.28
C PHE A 169 -9.89 5.74 -7.61
N GLU A 170 -10.96 5.23 -8.22
CA GLU A 170 -10.87 4.49 -9.49
C GLU A 170 -10.44 5.38 -10.67
N GLU A 171 -10.88 6.63 -10.70
CA GLU A 171 -10.44 7.63 -11.68
C GLU A 171 -8.94 7.91 -11.51
N TRP A 172 -8.49 8.22 -10.29
CA TRP A 172 -7.08 8.44 -9.99
C TRP A 172 -6.22 7.19 -10.28
N TRP A 173 -6.72 6.01 -9.93
CA TRP A 173 -6.03 4.72 -10.10
C TRP A 173 -5.75 4.44 -11.58
N LYS A 174 -6.69 4.76 -12.48
CA LYS A 174 -6.50 4.59 -13.93
C LYS A 174 -5.30 5.39 -14.44
N ASP A 175 -5.20 6.65 -14.02
CA ASP A 175 -4.10 7.53 -14.40
C ASP A 175 -2.78 7.08 -13.76
N TYR A 176 -2.81 6.72 -12.47
CA TYR A 176 -1.64 6.20 -11.77
C TYR A 176 -1.09 4.94 -12.45
N CYS A 177 -1.95 3.97 -12.75
CA CYS A 177 -1.58 2.76 -13.49
C CYS A 177 -0.99 3.07 -14.87
N LYS A 178 -1.55 4.04 -15.59
CA LYS A 178 -1.04 4.44 -16.91
C LYS A 178 0.38 5.01 -16.82
N GLU A 179 0.68 5.80 -15.79
CA GLU A 179 2.02 6.32 -15.57
C GLU A 179 2.99 5.24 -15.10
N GLN A 180 2.60 4.36 -14.16
CA GLN A 180 3.48 3.28 -13.70
C GLN A 180 3.85 2.31 -14.83
N LYS A 181 2.92 1.98 -15.74
CA LYS A 181 3.20 1.16 -16.93
C LYS A 181 4.25 1.77 -17.87
N LYS A 182 4.42 3.10 -17.89
CA LYS A 182 5.46 3.76 -18.70
C LYS A 182 6.81 3.71 -18.00
N LEU A 183 6.81 3.87 -16.67
CA LEU A 183 8.02 3.98 -15.87
C LEU A 183 8.63 2.62 -15.52
N ARG A 184 7.79 1.62 -15.28
CA ARG A 184 8.19 0.30 -14.78
C ARG A 184 7.80 -0.78 -15.78
N ARG A 185 8.81 -1.49 -16.29
CA ARG A 185 8.62 -2.56 -17.27
C ARG A 185 8.23 -3.90 -16.63
N GLY A 186 8.61 -4.12 -15.37
CA GLY A 186 8.47 -5.40 -14.68
C GLY A 186 9.24 -6.55 -15.35
N THR A 187 9.20 -7.71 -14.70
CA THR A 187 9.85 -8.96 -15.14
C THR A 187 8.86 -10.01 -15.63
N GLY A 188 7.54 -9.75 -15.57
CA GLY A 188 6.49 -10.64 -16.11
C GLY A 188 5.67 -11.38 -15.05
N GLY A 189 5.90 -11.17 -13.76
CA GLY A 189 5.22 -11.89 -12.68
C GLY A 189 4.06 -11.13 -12.03
N GLU A 190 2.96 -11.80 -11.69
CA GLU A 190 1.82 -11.15 -11.02
C GLU A 190 2.15 -10.59 -9.62
N ASN A 191 3.17 -11.17 -8.98
CA ASN A 191 3.68 -10.76 -7.67
C ASN A 191 4.89 -9.81 -7.78
N ASP A 192 5.33 -9.47 -9.00
CA ASP A 192 6.39 -8.50 -9.22
C ASP A 192 5.83 -7.08 -8.98
N PRO A 193 6.26 -6.36 -7.93
CA PRO A 193 5.76 -5.03 -7.61
C PRO A 193 6.00 -4.00 -8.75
N ASP A 194 6.95 -4.27 -9.64
CA ASP A 194 7.26 -3.40 -10.77
C ASP A 194 6.53 -3.79 -12.06
N ASP A 195 5.81 -4.92 -12.10
CA ASP A 195 5.01 -5.31 -13.25
C ASP A 195 3.56 -4.82 -13.15
N TRP A 196 3.32 -3.65 -13.76
CA TRP A 196 2.00 -3.03 -13.80
C TRP A 196 1.15 -3.47 -15.00
N ARG A 197 1.68 -4.30 -15.93
CA ARG A 197 1.03 -4.60 -17.22
C ARG A 197 -0.27 -5.37 -17.06
N ALA A 198 -0.36 -6.24 -16.05
CA ALA A 198 -1.52 -7.11 -15.78
C ALA A 198 -2.38 -6.66 -14.59
N VAL A 199 -2.13 -5.48 -14.00
CA VAL A 199 -2.84 -5.04 -12.80
C VAL A 199 -4.20 -4.45 -13.19
N GLN A 200 -5.26 -5.22 -12.96
CA GLN A 200 -6.63 -4.71 -12.94
C GLN A 200 -6.96 -4.19 -11.53
N SER A 201 -7.92 -3.26 -11.44
CA SER A 201 -8.48 -2.88 -10.14
C SER A 201 -9.15 -4.12 -9.53
N PRO A 202 -8.69 -4.62 -8.36
CA PRO A 202 -9.19 -5.84 -7.75
C PRO A 202 -10.48 -5.62 -6.95
N TYR A 203 -10.97 -4.36 -6.96
CA TYR A 203 -12.08 -3.91 -6.14
C TYR A 203 -13.41 -3.96 -6.90
N VAL A 204 -13.40 -4.33 -8.19
CA VAL A 204 -14.62 -4.62 -8.96
C VAL A 204 -15.37 -5.75 -8.25
N THR A 205 -16.59 -5.44 -7.82
CA THR A 205 -17.55 -6.40 -7.25
C THR A 205 -18.08 -7.33 -8.32
#